data_AF-A0A9E0TTE5-F1
#
_entry.id   AF-A0A9E0TTE5-F1
#
_cell.length_a   1.000
_cell.length_b   1.000
_cell.length_c   1.000
_cell.angle_alpha   90.00
_cell.angle_beta   90.00
_cell.angle_gamma   90.00
#
_symmetry.space_group_name_H-M   'P 1'
#
loop_
_entity.id
_entity.type
_entity.pdbx_description
1 polymer ?
#
loop_
_entity_poly.entity_id
_entity_poly.type
_entity_poly.pdbx_seq_one_letter_code
_entity_poly.pdbx_strand_id
1 'polypeptide(L)'
;MRTLTIETSSTTLKPIKLEKLTPELRAIYASVRSNQDMSLPGIDVRGDFRRAIRTGQLSLKPVVISASGFVPKAMVEHLMRNKKDSALGVKYEPGDKITWMEGALHTFLTPLCPIVMSGDYEFKDGHQIRSLNGKARVVILSASIQPDFESAFKDEVIMKVVKVQEEAIEGQNLGSEFLPLWQQTCEDPITFQRQLQAYETLLQKHMIYHLTSKRRLPSLKEVQDVMQPSEALTYLDLLIESLDIDEQAALRNQFINLHDHVVSLEALFSIYLQLVRNEFSILEALLPQGYVYTIDPPAIFASQIGRGNVNLLNRLQTLAFRALREDSPFTHLKIIGFNDYADKAAIALFKIIFPDKKIVSKSELFSDGHYSLQEGYALVLHNNSDAFGQNIETEGANTSLDGAIGSYSDASCQLQRDRADLLDYIF
;
A
#
# COMPACT_ATOMS: atom_id res chain seq x y z
N MET A 1 2.41 -12.34 -44.17
CA MET A 1 3.09 -11.86 -42.96
C MET A 1 2.27 -10.71 -42.38
N ARG A 2 1.46 -10.97 -41.36
CA ARG A 2 0.79 -9.92 -40.57
C ARG A 2 1.70 -9.59 -39.41
N THR A 3 2.26 -8.40 -39.43
CA THR A 3 3.08 -7.84 -38.35
C THR A 3 2.16 -7.68 -37.13
N LEU A 4 2.30 -8.59 -36.16
CA LEU A 4 1.72 -8.43 -34.83
C LEU A 4 2.52 -7.33 -34.13
N THR A 5 1.94 -6.13 -34.08
CA THR A 5 2.41 -5.07 -33.20
C THR A 5 2.10 -5.55 -31.78
N ILE A 6 3.10 -6.09 -31.11
CA ILE A 6 3.05 -6.33 -29.67
C ILE A 6 3.08 -4.94 -29.05
N GLU A 7 1.94 -4.44 -28.59
CA GLU A 7 1.93 -3.40 -27.55
C GLU A 7 2.54 -4.04 -26.31
N THR A 8 3.86 -3.89 -26.17
CA THR A 8 4.51 -4.05 -24.89
C THR A 8 3.89 -3.00 -23.98
N SER A 9 3.05 -3.42 -23.03
CA SER A 9 2.68 -2.57 -21.91
C SER A 9 3.99 -2.17 -21.23
N SER A 10 4.48 -0.97 -21.52
CA SER A 10 5.80 -0.55 -21.07
C SER A 10 5.86 -0.69 -19.55
N THR A 11 6.71 -1.60 -19.08
CA THR A 11 7.02 -1.84 -17.67
C THR A 11 7.66 -0.62 -17.01
N THR A 12 8.14 0.33 -17.81
CA THR A 12 8.67 1.61 -17.36
C THR A 12 7.69 2.33 -16.43
N LEU A 13 8.16 2.68 -15.24
CA LEU A 13 7.61 3.79 -14.48
C LEU A 13 7.49 4.99 -15.43
N LYS A 14 6.28 5.32 -15.89
CA LYS A 14 6.09 6.68 -16.41
C LYS A 14 6.26 7.57 -15.19
N PRO A 15 7.32 8.42 -15.14
CA PRO A 15 7.48 9.33 -14.02
C PRO A 15 6.15 10.07 -13.85
N ILE A 16 5.69 10.23 -12.61
CA ILE A 16 4.61 11.19 -12.35
C ILE A 16 5.04 12.46 -13.06
N LYS A 17 4.23 12.92 -14.02
CA LYS A 17 4.56 14.13 -14.77
C LYS A 17 4.67 15.26 -13.76
N LEU A 18 5.90 15.65 -13.42
CA LEU A 18 6.21 16.65 -12.39
C LEU A 18 5.49 17.99 -12.66
N GLU A 19 5.10 18.21 -13.92
CA GLU A 19 4.26 19.32 -14.39
C GLU A 19 2.91 19.42 -13.67
N LYS A 20 2.38 18.30 -13.16
CA LYS A 20 1.13 18.26 -12.37
C LYS A 20 1.34 18.59 -10.89
N LEU A 21 2.58 18.70 -10.39
CA LEU A 21 2.89 19.05 -9.00
C LEU A 21 3.16 20.55 -8.89
N THR A 22 2.27 21.27 -8.20
CA THR A 22 2.41 22.73 -8.03
C THR A 22 3.68 23.07 -7.23
N PRO A 23 4.32 24.23 -7.48
CA PRO A 23 5.44 24.69 -6.67
C PRO A 23 5.12 24.73 -5.16
N GLU A 24 3.90 25.12 -4.80
CA GLU A 24 3.42 25.20 -3.42
C GLU A 24 3.37 23.81 -2.78
N LEU A 25 2.82 22.81 -3.48
CA LEU A 25 2.78 21.43 -3.02
C LEU A 25 4.19 20.90 -2.75
N ARG A 26 5.10 21.10 -3.70
CA ARG A 26 6.50 20.68 -3.57
C ARG A 26 7.19 21.35 -2.39
N ALA A 27 6.96 22.65 -2.19
CA ALA A 27 7.54 23.37 -1.06
C ALA A 27 7.06 22.82 0.29
N ILE A 28 5.78 22.44 0.41
CA ILE A 28 5.24 21.84 1.62
C ILE A 28 5.97 20.53 1.96
N TYR A 29 6.05 19.59 1.02
CA TYR A 29 6.71 18.30 1.26
C TYR A 29 8.23 18.45 1.43
N ALA A 30 8.86 19.32 0.63
CA ALA A 30 10.29 19.60 0.72
C ALA A 30 10.68 20.30 2.02
N SER A 31 9.72 20.83 2.80
CA SER A 31 9.97 21.44 4.11
C SER A 31 9.97 20.44 5.26
N VAL A 32 9.50 19.20 5.06
CA VAL A 32 9.40 18.20 6.13
C VAL A 32 10.79 17.76 6.58
N ARG A 33 11.10 17.98 7.85
CA ARG A 33 12.36 17.62 8.53
C ARG A 33 12.01 16.92 9.84
N SER A 34 12.14 15.60 9.89
CA SER A 34 11.66 14.82 11.04
C SER A 34 12.66 14.78 12.21
N ASN A 35 13.87 15.30 12.04
CA ASN A 35 14.81 15.54 13.14
C ASN A 35 14.49 16.81 13.95
N GLN A 36 13.46 17.58 13.57
CA GLN A 36 13.06 18.81 14.24
C GLN A 36 11.72 18.61 14.95
N ASP A 37 11.69 18.99 16.22
CA ASP A 37 10.45 19.08 16.98
C ASP A 37 9.84 20.47 16.82
N MET A 38 8.52 20.54 16.67
CA MET A 38 7.75 21.78 16.74
C MET A 38 7.03 21.90 18.09
N SER A 39 6.84 23.13 18.58
CA SER A 39 6.03 23.36 19.78
C SER A 39 4.56 23.04 19.49
N LEU A 40 3.94 22.23 20.36
CA LEU A 40 2.55 21.82 20.25
C LEU A 40 1.86 21.79 21.63
N PRO A 41 1.72 22.94 22.32
CA PRO A 41 1.17 22.98 23.67
C PRO A 41 -0.34 22.70 23.66
N GLY A 42 -0.79 21.75 24.48
CA GLY A 42 -2.21 21.46 24.70
C GLY A 42 -2.92 20.77 23.53
N ILE A 43 -2.17 20.18 22.60
CA ILE A 43 -2.69 19.31 21.54
C ILE A 43 -1.92 18.00 21.61
N ASP A 44 -2.61 16.93 22.00
CA ASP A 44 -1.98 15.62 22.15
C ASP A 44 -2.82 14.50 21.53
N VAL A 45 -4.15 14.55 21.71
CA VAL A 45 -5.05 13.51 21.20
C VAL A 45 -5.91 14.01 20.04
N ARG A 46 -6.52 13.08 19.30
CA ARG A 46 -7.38 13.31 18.12
C ARG A 46 -8.36 14.46 18.31
N GLY A 47 -9.02 14.52 19.46
CA GLY A 47 -9.98 15.56 19.79
C GLY A 47 -9.38 16.97 19.80
N ASP A 48 -8.13 17.09 20.25
CA ASP A 48 -7.39 18.35 20.27
C ASP A 48 -6.94 18.75 18.88
N PHE A 49 -6.41 17.82 18.07
CA PHE A 49 -6.06 18.08 16.68
C PHE A 49 -7.27 18.58 15.88
N ARG A 50 -8.42 17.90 16.01
CA ARG A 50 -9.69 18.33 15.40
C ARG A 50 -10.12 19.72 15.87
N ARG A 51 -9.90 20.06 17.14
CA ARG A 51 -10.19 21.41 17.66
C ARG A 51 -9.24 22.44 17.04
N ALA A 52 -7.94 22.17 17.06
CA ALA A 52 -6.89 23.06 16.55
C ALA A 52 -7.05 23.36 15.05
N ILE A 53 -7.43 22.37 14.23
CA ILE A 53 -7.76 22.58 12.82
C ILE A 53 -8.99 23.49 12.67
N ARG A 54 -10.07 23.22 13.41
CA ARG A 54 -11.31 24.03 13.35
C ARG A 54 -11.12 25.47 13.80
N THR A 55 -10.23 25.71 14.77
CA THR A 55 -9.92 27.07 15.25
C THR A 55 -8.81 27.75 14.46
N GLY A 56 -8.26 27.10 13.42
CA GLY A 56 -7.19 27.64 12.58
C GLY A 56 -5.80 27.69 13.26
N GLN A 57 -5.62 27.03 14.41
CA GLN A 57 -4.32 26.90 15.06
C GLN A 57 -3.40 25.96 14.27
N LEU A 58 -3.96 24.94 13.62
CA LEU A 58 -3.29 24.09 12.65
C LEU A 58 -4.00 24.19 11.30
N SER A 59 -3.27 23.92 10.23
CA SER A 59 -3.79 23.88 8.85
C SER A 59 -3.69 22.47 8.29
N LEU A 60 -4.73 22.01 7.59
CA LEU A 60 -4.62 20.79 6.79
C LEU A 60 -3.55 20.94 5.71
N LYS A 61 -2.87 19.84 5.39
CA LYS A 61 -1.83 19.76 4.37
C LYS A 61 -2.37 19.01 3.14
N PRO A 62 -1.93 19.33 1.92
CA PRO A 62 -2.40 18.60 0.74
C PRO A 62 -2.07 17.11 0.80
N VAL A 63 -3.08 16.29 0.51
CA VAL A 63 -2.93 14.84 0.33
C VAL A 63 -2.66 14.57 -1.14
N VAL A 64 -1.66 13.75 -1.44
CA VAL A 64 -1.31 13.34 -2.81
C VAL A 64 -1.64 11.87 -2.95
N ILE A 65 -2.48 11.51 -3.92
CA ILE A 65 -2.92 10.13 -4.15
C ILE A 65 -2.31 9.64 -5.45
N SER A 66 -1.43 8.64 -5.39
CA SER A 66 -1.01 7.89 -6.59
C SER A 66 -1.93 6.70 -6.79
N ALA A 67 -2.33 6.46 -8.03
CA ALA A 67 -3.06 5.26 -8.39
C ALA A 67 -2.38 4.54 -9.56
N SER A 68 -2.48 3.21 -9.59
CA SER A 68 -2.06 2.47 -10.77
C SER A 68 -2.90 2.88 -11.96
N GLY A 69 -2.30 3.03 -13.15
CA GLY A 69 -2.98 3.58 -14.34
C GLY A 69 -4.18 2.76 -14.85
N PHE A 70 -4.37 1.54 -14.34
CA PHE A 70 -5.55 0.73 -14.63
C PHE A 70 -6.72 0.96 -13.66
N VAL A 71 -6.55 1.73 -12.58
CA VAL A 71 -7.65 2.13 -11.71
C VAL A 71 -8.33 3.37 -12.30
N PRO A 72 -9.59 3.29 -12.74
CA PRO A 72 -10.28 4.45 -13.31
C PRO A 72 -10.39 5.59 -12.29
N LYS A 73 -10.37 6.85 -12.76
CA LYS A 73 -10.47 8.02 -11.88
C LYS A 73 -11.75 8.00 -11.03
N ALA A 74 -12.90 7.66 -11.62
CA ALA A 74 -14.17 7.53 -10.90
C ALA A 74 -14.10 6.49 -9.78
N MET A 75 -13.31 5.43 -9.99
CA MET A 75 -13.03 4.44 -8.95
C MET A 75 -12.19 5.06 -7.85
N VAL A 76 -11.08 5.73 -8.16
CA VAL A 76 -10.25 6.43 -7.15
C VAL A 76 -11.09 7.36 -6.28
N GLU A 77 -11.94 8.19 -6.89
CA GLU A 77 -12.81 9.12 -6.17
C GLU A 77 -13.80 8.37 -5.26
N HIS A 78 -14.42 7.29 -5.74
CA HIS A 78 -15.33 6.45 -4.95
C HIS A 78 -14.64 5.79 -3.75
N LEU A 79 -13.50 5.15 -3.99
CA LEU A 79 -12.70 4.46 -2.98
C LEU A 79 -12.22 5.40 -1.86
N MET A 80 -11.88 6.64 -2.20
CA MET A 80 -11.49 7.66 -1.21
C MET A 80 -12.67 8.25 -0.42
N ARG A 81 -13.87 8.36 -1.03
CA ARG A 81 -15.03 9.06 -0.44
C ARG A 81 -15.98 8.15 0.32
N ASN A 82 -16.10 6.89 -0.09
CA ASN A 82 -17.16 5.99 0.35
C ASN A 82 -16.68 4.88 1.30
N LYS A 83 -15.54 5.10 1.97
CA LYS A 83 -15.05 4.31 3.11
C LYS A 83 -16.15 4.11 4.17
N LYS A 84 -16.13 2.99 4.89
CA LYS A 84 -17.09 2.70 5.97
C LYS A 84 -16.75 3.45 7.25
N ASP A 85 -17.62 3.40 8.25
CA ASP A 85 -17.36 3.95 9.60
C ASP A 85 -16.82 2.89 10.60
N SER A 86 -16.73 1.62 10.19
CA SER A 86 -16.28 0.52 11.06
C SER A 86 -15.32 -0.44 10.34
N ALA A 87 -14.20 -0.73 11.02
CA ALA A 87 -13.14 -1.61 10.55
C ALA A 87 -13.25 -2.99 11.20
N LEU A 88 -14.42 -3.59 11.11
CA LEU A 88 -14.59 -4.98 11.48
C LEU A 88 -14.17 -5.80 10.26
N GLY A 89 -13.45 -6.90 10.42
CA GLY A 89 -12.89 -7.75 9.35
C GLY A 89 -13.89 -8.36 8.36
N VAL A 90 -15.06 -7.75 8.19
CA VAL A 90 -16.05 -7.97 7.14
C VAL A 90 -15.87 -6.90 6.07
N LYS A 91 -15.48 -7.32 4.87
CA LYS A 91 -15.07 -6.40 3.81
C LYS A 91 -16.28 -5.76 3.14
N TYR A 92 -17.39 -6.48 3.04
CA TYR A 92 -18.66 -5.95 2.53
C TYR A 92 -19.86 -6.54 3.28
N GLU A 93 -20.82 -5.68 3.64
CA GLU A 93 -22.14 -6.04 4.16
C GLU A 93 -23.22 -5.31 3.34
N PRO A 94 -24.47 -5.82 3.31
CA PRO A 94 -25.57 -5.11 2.64
C PRO A 94 -25.72 -3.67 3.15
N GLY A 95 -25.66 -2.70 2.23
CA GLY A 95 -25.72 -1.27 2.53
C GLY A 95 -24.36 -0.57 2.43
N ASP A 96 -23.28 -1.34 2.36
CA ASP A 96 -21.96 -0.79 2.06
C ASP A 96 -21.84 -0.32 0.63
N LYS A 97 -21.06 0.75 0.48
CA LYS A 97 -20.80 1.37 -0.82
C LYS A 97 -19.60 0.77 -1.55
N ILE A 98 -18.64 0.26 -0.79
CA ILE A 98 -17.42 -0.37 -1.31
C ILE A 98 -17.62 -1.88 -1.29
N THR A 99 -17.50 -2.52 -2.44
CA THR A 99 -17.64 -3.97 -2.59
C THR A 99 -16.32 -4.71 -2.29
N TRP A 100 -16.32 -6.05 -2.29
CA TRP A 100 -15.11 -6.82 -1.99
C TRP A 100 -13.98 -6.57 -2.99
N MET A 101 -14.28 -6.61 -4.30
CA MET A 101 -13.25 -6.39 -5.31
C MET A 101 -12.89 -4.93 -5.51
N GLU A 102 -13.77 -4.00 -5.14
CA GLU A 102 -13.37 -2.61 -4.95
C GLU A 102 -12.36 -2.49 -3.80
N GLY A 103 -12.58 -3.19 -2.68
CA GLY A 103 -11.61 -3.30 -1.58
C GLY A 103 -10.23 -3.81 -2.04
N ALA A 104 -10.17 -4.82 -2.92
CA ALA A 104 -8.89 -5.24 -3.52
C ALA A 104 -8.25 -4.15 -4.36
N LEU A 105 -9.05 -3.40 -5.12
CA LEU A 105 -8.55 -2.31 -5.94
C LEU A 105 -7.90 -1.21 -5.10
N HIS A 106 -8.28 -1.03 -3.82
CA HIS A 106 -7.62 -0.08 -2.93
C HIS A 106 -6.12 -0.35 -2.75
N THR A 107 -5.65 -1.60 -2.88
CA THR A 107 -4.21 -1.94 -2.83
C THR A 107 -3.40 -1.19 -3.89
N PHE A 108 -4.04 -0.72 -4.96
CA PHE A 108 -3.43 0.02 -6.05
C PHE A 108 -3.55 1.54 -5.93
N LEU A 109 -3.85 2.04 -4.72
CA LEU A 109 -3.91 3.45 -4.40
C LEU A 109 -3.01 3.74 -3.19
N THR A 110 -2.25 4.82 -3.26
CA THR A 110 -1.38 5.24 -2.17
C THR A 110 -1.54 6.73 -1.91
N PRO A 111 -2.26 7.12 -0.85
CA PRO A 111 -2.31 8.47 -0.34
C PRO A 111 -1.05 8.76 0.49
N LEU A 112 -0.42 9.89 0.23
CA LEU A 112 0.66 10.44 1.04
C LEU A 112 0.26 11.80 1.58
N CYS A 113 0.64 12.09 2.83
CA CYS A 113 0.45 13.42 3.41
C CYS A 113 1.46 13.71 4.53
N PRO A 114 1.92 14.96 4.68
CA PRO A 114 2.59 15.38 5.90
C PRO A 114 1.59 15.41 7.05
N ILE A 115 1.95 14.77 8.16
CA ILE A 115 1.15 14.75 9.39
C ILE A 115 1.98 15.28 10.56
N VAL A 116 1.28 15.86 11.54
CA VAL A 116 1.84 16.32 12.81
C VAL A 116 1.51 15.29 13.88
N MET A 117 2.53 14.66 14.46
CA MET A 117 2.37 13.64 15.51
C MET A 117 2.86 14.18 16.86
N SER A 118 2.07 14.00 17.93
CA SER A 118 2.48 14.42 19.29
C SER A 118 3.54 13.50 19.93
N GLY A 119 3.90 12.41 19.24
CA GLY A 119 4.98 11.54 19.65
C GLY A 119 5.40 10.51 18.60
N ASP A 120 6.28 9.59 19.01
CA ASP A 120 6.78 8.49 18.18
C ASP A 120 6.05 7.19 18.46
N TYR A 121 5.83 6.39 17.42
CA TYR A 121 5.20 5.08 17.58
C TYR A 121 6.05 4.12 18.40
N GLU A 122 5.40 3.42 19.33
CA GLU A 122 5.99 2.35 20.12
C GLU A 122 4.99 1.19 20.24
N PHE A 123 5.50 -0.04 20.14
CA PHE A 123 4.75 -1.23 20.53
C PHE A 123 5.26 -1.72 21.89
N LYS A 124 4.43 -1.58 22.93
CA LYS A 124 4.74 -2.06 24.28
C LYS A 124 3.44 -2.53 24.94
N ASP A 125 3.24 -3.84 24.95
CA ASP A 125 2.00 -4.50 25.40
C ASP A 125 0.75 -4.00 24.65
N GLY A 126 0.93 -3.42 23.46
CA GLY A 126 -0.10 -2.77 22.64
C GLY A 126 0.48 -1.66 21.76
N HIS A 127 -0.33 -1.17 20.82
CA HIS A 127 0.01 -0.01 20.00
C HIS A 127 -0.12 1.28 20.81
N GLN A 128 0.90 2.13 20.82
CA GLN A 128 0.86 3.42 21.50
C GLN A 128 1.81 4.43 20.86
N ILE A 129 1.74 5.67 21.33
CA ILE A 129 2.68 6.73 21.00
C ILE A 129 3.42 7.16 22.26
N ARG A 130 4.74 7.29 22.15
CA ARG A 130 5.61 7.87 23.16
C ARG A 130 5.67 9.38 22.99
N SER A 131 5.03 10.10 23.93
CA SER A 131 4.87 11.56 23.88
C SER A 131 6.19 12.32 23.78
N LEU A 132 6.20 13.38 22.98
CA LEU A 132 7.29 14.38 22.90
C LEU A 132 7.10 15.55 23.89
N ASN A 133 6.20 15.42 24.87
CA ASN A 133 5.97 16.35 25.98
C ASN A 133 5.63 17.79 25.53
N GLY A 134 4.47 17.98 24.90
CA GLY A 134 4.02 19.29 24.42
C GLY A 134 4.76 19.79 23.17
N LYS A 135 5.47 18.87 22.51
CA LYS A 135 6.05 19.04 21.19
C LYS A 135 5.43 18.05 20.22
N ALA A 136 5.71 18.24 18.95
CA ALA A 136 5.31 17.33 17.90
C ALA A 136 6.39 17.20 16.83
N ARG A 137 6.26 16.16 16.02
CA ARG A 137 7.11 15.93 14.86
C ARG A 137 6.28 15.93 13.60
N VAL A 138 6.83 16.50 12.53
CA VAL A 138 6.25 16.37 11.20
C VAL A 138 6.88 15.17 10.50
N VAL A 139 6.04 14.26 10.05
CA VAL A 139 6.44 13.05 9.30
C VAL A 139 5.59 12.95 8.04
N ILE A 140 6.02 12.12 7.08
CA ILE A 140 5.20 11.76 5.94
C ILE A 140 4.46 10.47 6.30
N LEU A 141 3.14 10.52 6.32
CA LEU A 141 2.32 9.31 6.36
C LEU A 141 2.15 8.80 4.92
N SER A 142 2.56 7.56 4.69
CA SER A 142 2.07 6.78 3.58
C SER A 142 0.92 5.91 4.05
N ALA A 143 -0.25 6.11 3.42
CA ALA A 143 -1.46 5.35 3.68
C ALA A 143 -1.59 4.14 2.73
N SER A 144 -0.47 3.48 2.40
CA SER A 144 -0.42 2.31 1.52
C SER A 144 -1.17 1.12 2.13
N ILE A 145 -1.99 0.44 1.33
CA ILE A 145 -2.67 -0.78 1.78
C ILE A 145 -1.88 -2.03 1.41
N GLN A 146 -1.64 -2.88 2.40
CA GLN A 146 -1.04 -4.18 2.17
C GLN A 146 -2.03 -5.12 1.46
N PRO A 147 -1.55 -6.06 0.63
CA PRO A 147 -2.42 -7.08 0.05
C PRO A 147 -3.06 -7.92 1.15
N ASP A 148 -4.39 -7.91 1.19
CA ASP A 148 -5.19 -8.54 2.25
C ASP A 148 -5.50 -10.02 1.94
N PHE A 149 -4.90 -10.92 2.74
CA PHE A 149 -5.20 -12.35 2.78
C PHE A 149 -5.83 -12.76 4.12
N GLU A 150 -6.64 -11.89 4.74
CA GLU A 150 -7.41 -12.25 5.93
C GLU A 150 -8.57 -13.20 5.60
N SER A 151 -8.76 -14.24 6.42
CA SER A 151 -9.76 -15.30 6.22
C SER A 151 -11.09 -15.04 6.94
N ALA A 152 -11.21 -13.91 7.62
CA ALA A 152 -12.37 -13.61 8.42
C ALA A 152 -13.63 -13.60 7.53
N PHE A 153 -14.50 -14.59 7.76
CA PHE A 153 -15.88 -14.65 7.25
C PHE A 153 -16.12 -14.85 5.73
N LYS A 154 -15.20 -15.53 5.01
CA LYS A 154 -15.34 -15.95 3.57
C LYS A 154 -15.07 -14.85 2.53
N ASP A 155 -14.57 -13.70 2.96
CA ASP A 155 -14.31 -12.57 2.07
C ASP A 155 -12.89 -12.68 1.47
N GLU A 156 -12.66 -13.64 0.58
CA GLU A 156 -11.42 -13.71 -0.19
C GLU A 156 -11.33 -12.47 -1.10
N VAL A 157 -10.45 -11.51 -0.75
CA VAL A 157 -10.20 -10.29 -1.53
C VAL A 157 -9.02 -10.53 -2.49
N ILE A 158 -7.78 -10.37 -2.05
CA ILE A 158 -6.61 -10.56 -2.93
C ILE A 158 -6.49 -12.01 -3.40
N MET A 159 -6.86 -12.98 -2.56
CA MET A 159 -6.82 -14.39 -2.92
C MET A 159 -7.62 -14.70 -4.20
N LYS A 160 -8.78 -14.07 -4.42
CA LYS A 160 -9.55 -14.26 -5.68
C LYS A 160 -8.80 -13.80 -6.93
N VAL A 161 -7.86 -12.87 -6.78
CA VAL A 161 -7.11 -12.29 -7.90
C VAL A 161 -5.89 -13.13 -8.26
N VAL A 162 -5.35 -13.91 -7.31
CA VAL A 162 -4.07 -14.61 -7.48
C VAL A 162 -4.20 -16.14 -7.47
N LYS A 163 -5.30 -16.67 -6.92
CA LYS A 163 -5.57 -18.11 -6.82
C LYS A 163 -6.01 -18.70 -8.15
N VAL A 164 -5.35 -19.79 -8.53
CA VAL A 164 -5.72 -20.61 -9.68
C VAL A 164 -6.98 -21.42 -9.35
N GLN A 165 -7.93 -21.44 -10.28
CA GLN A 165 -9.22 -22.12 -10.12
C GLN A 165 -9.32 -23.36 -11.03
N GLU A 166 -10.38 -24.15 -10.83
CA GLU A 166 -10.67 -25.33 -11.68
C GLU A 166 -10.77 -24.97 -13.17
N GLU A 167 -11.32 -23.80 -13.46
CA GLU A 167 -11.44 -23.25 -14.80
C GLU A 167 -10.54 -22.02 -14.92
N ALA A 168 -10.05 -21.78 -16.13
CA ALA A 168 -9.21 -20.63 -16.40
C ALA A 168 -10.02 -19.33 -16.38
N ILE A 169 -9.36 -18.24 -15.96
CA ILE A 169 -9.98 -16.92 -15.93
C ILE A 169 -9.27 -16.01 -16.92
N GLU A 170 -9.97 -15.70 -18.01
CA GLU A 170 -9.55 -14.68 -18.97
C GLU A 170 -9.78 -13.28 -18.38
N GLY A 171 -8.72 -12.49 -18.36
CA GLY A 171 -8.76 -11.10 -17.92
C GLY A 171 -9.48 -10.21 -18.93
N GLN A 172 -10.04 -9.11 -18.43
CA GLN A 172 -10.79 -8.15 -19.23
C GLN A 172 -10.55 -6.73 -18.73
N ASN A 173 -10.01 -5.85 -19.59
CA ASN A 173 -9.82 -4.44 -19.25
C ASN A 173 -11.16 -3.70 -19.19
N LEU A 174 -11.43 -3.05 -18.06
CA LEU A 174 -12.51 -2.10 -17.87
C LEU A 174 -11.98 -0.72 -18.27
N GLY A 175 -12.55 -0.13 -19.32
CA GLY A 175 -12.09 1.17 -19.84
C GLY A 175 -12.17 2.31 -18.81
N SER A 176 -11.64 3.48 -19.18
CA SER A 176 -11.58 4.67 -18.28
C SER A 176 -12.95 5.15 -17.78
N GLU A 177 -14.01 4.88 -18.54
CA GLU A 177 -15.38 5.31 -18.25
C GLU A 177 -16.14 4.34 -17.33
N PHE A 178 -15.45 3.32 -16.77
CA PHE A 178 -16.08 2.38 -15.86
C PHE A 178 -16.49 3.07 -14.55
N LEU A 179 -17.75 2.89 -14.17
CA LEU A 179 -18.34 3.52 -12.99
C LEU A 179 -18.52 2.51 -11.84
N PRO A 180 -18.26 2.93 -10.59
CA PRO A 180 -18.57 2.15 -9.40
C PRO A 180 -20.02 1.66 -9.37
N LEU A 181 -20.25 0.44 -8.86
CA LEU A 181 -21.59 -0.14 -8.79
C LEU A 181 -22.59 0.75 -8.05
N TRP A 182 -22.13 1.43 -6.98
CA TRP A 182 -22.97 2.31 -6.18
C TRP A 182 -23.50 3.54 -6.95
N GLN A 183 -22.86 3.92 -8.05
CA GLN A 183 -23.34 4.99 -8.94
C GLN A 183 -24.40 4.49 -9.94
N GLN A 184 -24.65 3.18 -9.98
CA GLN A 184 -25.63 2.56 -10.87
C GLN A 184 -26.97 2.47 -10.11
N THR A 185 -28.04 2.95 -10.73
CA THR A 185 -29.38 2.89 -10.15
C THR A 185 -29.88 1.44 -10.09
N CYS A 186 -30.32 0.98 -8.92
CA CYS A 186 -30.96 -0.32 -8.77
C CYS A 186 -32.31 -0.18 -8.04
N GLU A 187 -33.33 -0.84 -8.57
CA GLU A 187 -34.73 -0.69 -8.13
C GLU A 187 -35.11 -1.68 -7.01
N ASP A 188 -34.43 -2.83 -6.92
CA ASP A 188 -34.72 -3.87 -5.90
C ASP A 188 -33.48 -4.69 -5.45
N PRO A 189 -33.54 -5.37 -4.27
CA PRO A 189 -32.41 -6.10 -3.70
C PRO A 189 -31.94 -7.34 -4.50
N ILE A 190 -32.85 -8.03 -5.21
CA ILE A 190 -32.50 -9.25 -5.97
C ILE A 190 -31.70 -8.84 -7.21
N THR A 191 -32.16 -7.79 -7.90
CA THR A 191 -31.45 -7.22 -9.04
C THR A 191 -30.07 -6.70 -8.61
N PHE A 192 -29.99 -6.02 -7.46
CA PHE A 192 -28.72 -5.54 -6.92
C PHE A 192 -27.73 -6.69 -6.67
N GLN A 193 -28.17 -7.77 -6.04
CA GLN A 193 -27.29 -8.91 -5.76
C GLN A 193 -26.75 -9.58 -7.03
N ARG A 194 -27.56 -9.67 -8.08
CA ARG A 194 -27.11 -10.19 -9.39
C ARG A 194 -26.11 -9.24 -10.06
N GLN A 195 -26.37 -7.93 -10.01
CA GLN A 195 -25.45 -6.92 -10.53
C GLN A 195 -24.13 -6.95 -9.75
N LEU A 196 -24.16 -7.06 -8.43
CA LEU A 196 -22.99 -7.18 -7.57
C LEU A 196 -22.13 -8.38 -7.96
N GLN A 197 -22.70 -9.57 -8.15
CA GLN A 197 -21.94 -10.75 -8.57
C GLN A 197 -21.26 -10.58 -9.94
N ALA A 198 -21.99 -10.02 -10.91
CA ALA A 198 -21.43 -9.74 -12.23
C ALA A 198 -20.32 -8.67 -12.17
N TYR A 199 -20.52 -7.64 -11.37
CA TYR A 199 -19.60 -6.54 -11.13
C TYR A 199 -18.29 -7.01 -10.47
N GLU A 200 -18.39 -7.81 -9.40
CA GLU A 200 -17.26 -8.44 -8.73
C GLU A 200 -16.42 -9.29 -9.69
N THR A 201 -17.08 -10.08 -10.55
CA THR A 201 -16.41 -10.89 -11.58
C THR A 201 -15.68 -10.01 -12.61
N LEU A 202 -16.28 -8.88 -13.01
CA LEU A 202 -15.65 -7.94 -13.93
C LEU A 202 -14.40 -7.29 -13.33
N LEU A 203 -14.47 -6.86 -12.07
CA LEU A 203 -13.31 -6.29 -11.36
C LEU A 203 -12.19 -7.32 -11.17
N GLN A 204 -12.52 -8.56 -10.83
CA GLN A 204 -11.56 -9.65 -10.74
C GLN A 204 -10.81 -9.85 -12.08
N LYS A 205 -11.56 -9.96 -13.19
CA LYS A 205 -10.98 -10.10 -14.53
C LYS A 205 -10.13 -8.90 -14.94
N HIS A 206 -10.52 -7.70 -14.53
CA HIS A 206 -9.75 -6.48 -14.75
C HIS A 206 -8.38 -6.54 -14.08
N MET A 207 -8.34 -6.91 -12.81
CA MET A 207 -7.07 -7.06 -12.10
C MET A 207 -6.21 -8.15 -12.75
N ILE A 208 -6.77 -9.32 -13.07
CA ILE A 208 -6.04 -10.39 -13.76
C ILE A 208 -5.44 -9.93 -15.09
N TYR A 209 -6.18 -9.11 -15.85
CA TYR A 209 -5.69 -8.54 -17.11
C TYR A 209 -4.42 -7.70 -16.91
N HIS A 210 -4.35 -6.89 -15.85
CA HIS A 210 -3.24 -5.97 -15.61
C HIS A 210 -2.11 -6.57 -14.77
N LEU A 211 -2.36 -7.65 -14.03
CA LEU A 211 -1.40 -8.28 -13.12
C LEU A 211 -0.71 -9.52 -13.72
N THR A 212 -1.09 -9.93 -14.93
CA THR A 212 -0.47 -11.09 -15.59
C THR A 212 -0.11 -10.75 -17.03
N SER A 213 1.08 -11.17 -17.48
CA SER A 213 1.57 -10.90 -18.84
C SER A 213 0.70 -11.54 -19.93
N LYS A 214 0.08 -12.70 -19.63
CA LYS A 214 -0.87 -13.37 -20.53
C LYS A 214 -2.30 -12.86 -20.39
N ARG A 215 -2.55 -11.88 -19.51
CA ARG A 215 -3.89 -11.32 -19.21
C ARG A 215 -4.89 -12.42 -18.80
N ARG A 216 -4.41 -13.44 -18.09
CA ARG A 216 -5.13 -14.68 -17.80
C ARG A 216 -4.51 -15.40 -16.61
N LEU A 217 -5.35 -15.99 -15.77
CA LEU A 217 -4.95 -17.08 -14.87
C LEU A 217 -5.30 -18.44 -15.49
N PRO A 218 -4.36 -19.40 -15.54
CA PRO A 218 -4.64 -20.73 -16.06
C PRO A 218 -5.60 -21.50 -15.15
N SER A 219 -6.15 -22.61 -15.64
CA SER A 219 -6.85 -23.59 -14.81
C SER A 219 -5.88 -24.47 -14.02
N LEU A 220 -6.35 -25.11 -12.96
CA LEU A 220 -5.59 -26.09 -12.17
C LEU A 220 -5.03 -27.24 -13.04
N LYS A 221 -5.75 -27.63 -14.10
CA LYS A 221 -5.32 -28.70 -15.02
C LYS A 221 -4.15 -28.29 -15.92
N GLU A 222 -3.96 -26.99 -16.14
CA GLU A 222 -2.89 -26.43 -16.96
C GLU A 222 -1.62 -26.13 -16.15
N VAL A 223 -1.73 -26.05 -14.82
CA VAL A 223 -0.61 -25.77 -13.93
C VAL A 223 0.24 -27.03 -13.73
N GLN A 224 1.56 -26.85 -13.83
CA GLN A 224 2.57 -27.87 -13.60
C GLN A 224 3.61 -27.31 -12.62
N ASP A 225 4.39 -28.21 -11.99
CA ASP A 225 5.56 -27.86 -11.17
C ASP A 225 5.28 -26.82 -10.07
N VAL A 226 4.21 -27.04 -9.29
CA VAL A 226 3.82 -26.14 -8.19
C VAL A 226 4.87 -26.23 -7.06
N MET A 227 5.53 -25.10 -6.78
CA MET A 227 6.52 -25.00 -5.72
C MET A 227 5.89 -25.06 -4.33
N GLN A 228 6.61 -25.67 -3.39
CA GLN A 228 6.35 -25.52 -1.96
C GLN A 228 6.85 -24.15 -1.46
N PRO A 229 6.34 -23.64 -0.33
CA PRO A 229 6.74 -22.32 0.18
C PRO A 229 8.25 -22.14 0.38
N SER A 230 8.96 -23.17 0.84
CA SER A 230 10.42 -23.14 1.01
C SER A 230 11.18 -23.06 -0.32
N GLU A 231 10.67 -23.72 -1.36
CA GLU A 231 11.25 -23.71 -2.70
C GLU A 231 11.05 -22.34 -3.35
N ALA A 232 9.85 -21.78 -3.23
CA ALA A 232 9.54 -20.44 -3.71
C ALA A 232 10.37 -19.36 -2.99
N LEU A 233 10.58 -19.48 -1.68
CA LEU A 233 11.48 -18.59 -0.95
C LEU A 233 12.91 -18.64 -1.48
N THR A 234 13.45 -19.84 -1.67
CA THR A 234 14.80 -20.04 -2.24
C THR A 234 14.89 -19.46 -3.65
N TYR A 235 13.85 -19.67 -4.47
CA TYR A 235 13.77 -19.14 -5.81
C TYR A 235 13.75 -17.60 -5.82
N LEU A 236 12.95 -16.96 -4.96
CA LEU A 236 12.90 -15.51 -4.85
C LEU A 236 14.20 -14.91 -4.33
N ASP A 237 14.87 -15.55 -3.35
CA ASP A 237 16.17 -15.12 -2.86
C ASP A 237 17.22 -15.12 -4.00
N LEU A 238 17.24 -16.18 -4.83
CA LEU A 238 18.09 -16.24 -6.03
C LEU A 238 17.79 -15.14 -7.04
N LEU A 239 16.51 -14.82 -7.27
CA LEU A 239 16.13 -13.72 -8.16
C LEU A 239 16.61 -12.37 -7.61
N ILE A 240 16.44 -12.12 -6.31
CA ILE A 240 16.90 -10.88 -5.65
C ILE A 240 18.42 -10.73 -5.73
N GLU A 241 19.17 -11.81 -5.53
CA GLU A 241 20.64 -11.81 -5.51
C GLU A 241 21.26 -11.66 -6.91
N SER A 242 20.49 -11.93 -7.96
CA SER A 242 20.99 -11.90 -9.32
C SER A 242 21.12 -10.48 -9.87
N LEU A 243 22.06 -10.25 -10.79
CA LEU A 243 22.30 -8.92 -11.36
C LEU A 243 21.52 -8.64 -12.65
N ASP A 244 21.31 -9.64 -13.51
CA ASP A 244 20.74 -9.45 -14.86
C ASP A 244 19.54 -10.39 -15.10
N ILE A 245 18.40 -10.13 -14.48
CA ILE A 245 17.18 -10.94 -14.66
C ILE A 245 15.96 -10.04 -14.79
N ASP A 246 15.17 -10.25 -15.85
CA ASP A 246 13.80 -9.75 -15.96
C ASP A 246 12.88 -10.52 -14.98
N GLU A 247 12.51 -9.89 -13.87
CA GLU A 247 11.70 -10.51 -12.82
C GLU A 247 10.32 -10.94 -13.31
N GLN A 248 9.68 -10.15 -14.18
CA GLN A 248 8.37 -10.49 -14.70
C GLN A 248 8.43 -11.72 -15.60
N ALA A 249 9.46 -11.81 -16.45
CA ALA A 249 9.68 -12.99 -17.27
C ALA A 249 10.01 -14.22 -16.41
N ALA A 250 10.84 -14.07 -15.37
CA ALA A 250 11.25 -15.16 -14.49
C ALA A 250 10.10 -15.71 -13.64
N LEU A 251 9.13 -14.88 -13.25
CA LEU A 251 7.97 -15.31 -12.46
C LEU A 251 6.80 -15.80 -13.32
N ARG A 252 6.87 -15.66 -14.64
CA ARG A 252 5.80 -16.07 -15.56
C ARG A 252 5.54 -17.56 -15.48
N ASN A 253 4.26 -17.93 -15.31
CA ASN A 253 3.81 -19.31 -15.09
C ASN A 253 4.50 -20.00 -13.90
N GLN A 254 4.97 -19.25 -12.90
CA GLN A 254 5.45 -19.82 -11.65
C GLN A 254 4.32 -19.84 -10.62
N PHE A 255 4.12 -20.99 -9.99
CA PHE A 255 3.03 -21.23 -9.06
C PHE A 255 3.56 -21.78 -7.73
N ILE A 256 2.87 -21.43 -6.66
CA ILE A 256 3.20 -21.83 -5.30
C ILE A 256 1.96 -22.42 -4.63
N ASN A 257 2.15 -23.47 -3.83
CA ASN A 257 1.12 -23.97 -2.94
C ASN A 257 1.20 -23.25 -1.59
N LEU A 258 0.18 -22.44 -1.28
CA LEU A 258 0.03 -21.74 -0.01
C LEU A 258 -1.25 -22.23 0.67
N HIS A 259 -1.09 -23.07 1.71
CA HIS A 259 -2.20 -23.57 2.52
C HIS A 259 -3.36 -24.15 1.67
N ASP A 260 -3.03 -25.12 0.81
CA ASP A 260 -3.96 -25.79 -0.12
C ASP A 260 -4.51 -24.89 -1.24
N HIS A 261 -3.85 -23.76 -1.51
CA HIS A 261 -4.16 -22.90 -2.64
C HIS A 261 -2.98 -22.81 -3.59
N VAL A 262 -3.23 -23.11 -4.87
CA VAL A 262 -2.28 -22.84 -5.94
C VAL A 262 -2.39 -21.37 -6.32
N VAL A 263 -1.31 -20.61 -6.14
CA VAL A 263 -1.28 -19.16 -6.33
C VAL A 263 -0.24 -18.78 -7.38
N SER A 264 -0.56 -17.80 -8.23
CA SER A 264 0.36 -17.24 -9.21
C SER A 264 1.38 -16.30 -8.55
N LEU A 265 2.68 -16.62 -8.65
CA LEU A 265 3.75 -15.74 -8.18
C LEU A 265 3.86 -14.47 -9.04
N GLU A 266 3.60 -14.57 -10.34
CA GLU A 266 3.56 -13.41 -11.26
C GLU A 266 2.52 -12.37 -10.83
N ALA A 267 1.30 -12.82 -10.51
CA ALA A 267 0.23 -11.93 -10.07
C ALA A 267 0.56 -11.29 -8.71
N LEU A 268 1.06 -12.08 -7.75
CA LEU A 268 1.49 -11.58 -6.44
C LEU A 268 2.62 -10.54 -6.55
N PHE A 269 3.64 -10.83 -7.34
CA PHE A 269 4.74 -9.88 -7.59
C PHE A 269 4.23 -8.61 -8.25
N SER A 270 3.36 -8.72 -9.25
CA SER A 270 2.78 -7.57 -9.94
C SER A 270 2.00 -6.67 -8.97
N ILE A 271 1.32 -7.23 -7.96
CA ILE A 271 0.66 -6.44 -6.91
C ILE A 271 1.68 -5.57 -6.16
N TYR A 272 2.74 -6.18 -5.62
CA TYR A 272 3.79 -5.44 -4.90
C TYR A 272 4.52 -4.44 -5.80
N LEU A 273 4.75 -4.80 -7.06
CA LEU A 273 5.37 -3.91 -8.04
C LEU A 273 4.55 -2.63 -8.21
N GLN A 274 3.22 -2.73 -8.30
CA GLN A 274 2.34 -1.56 -8.39
C GLN A 274 2.28 -0.76 -7.09
N LEU A 275 2.24 -1.44 -5.93
CA LEU A 275 2.25 -0.78 -4.62
C LEU A 275 3.51 0.06 -4.42
N VAL A 276 4.69 -0.54 -4.60
CA VAL A 276 5.98 0.16 -4.46
C VAL A 276 6.08 1.28 -5.51
N ARG A 277 5.63 1.03 -6.74
CA ARG A 277 5.60 2.06 -7.80
C ARG A 277 4.78 3.29 -7.40
N ASN A 278 3.55 3.10 -6.95
CA ASN A 278 2.64 4.19 -6.62
C ASN A 278 3.21 5.04 -5.50
N GLU A 279 3.69 4.38 -4.45
CA GLU A 279 4.29 5.04 -3.30
C GLU A 279 5.56 5.82 -3.65
N PHE A 280 6.54 5.15 -4.25
CA PHE A 280 7.87 5.71 -4.44
C PHE A 280 7.93 6.74 -5.56
N SER A 281 7.05 6.65 -6.55
CA SER A 281 6.93 7.69 -7.56
C SER A 281 6.57 9.06 -6.97
N ILE A 282 5.76 9.09 -5.89
CA ILE A 282 5.47 10.32 -5.15
C ILE A 282 6.63 10.69 -4.22
N LEU A 283 7.14 9.76 -3.41
CA LEU A 283 8.20 10.04 -2.45
C LEU A 283 9.44 10.63 -3.13
N GLU A 284 9.88 10.03 -4.23
CA GLU A 284 11.03 10.51 -5.00
C GLU A 284 10.77 11.85 -5.69
N ALA A 285 9.51 12.17 -6.03
CA ALA A 285 9.15 13.46 -6.63
C ALA A 285 9.01 14.60 -5.60
N LEU A 286 8.59 14.29 -4.37
CA LEU A 286 8.20 15.29 -3.37
C LEU A 286 9.19 15.50 -2.23
N LEU A 287 10.16 14.60 -2.05
CA LEU A 287 11.11 14.65 -0.92
C LEU A 287 12.56 14.86 -1.37
N PRO A 288 12.90 15.97 -2.05
CA PRO A 288 14.25 16.20 -2.57
C PRO A 288 15.34 16.29 -1.49
N GLN A 289 14.95 16.61 -0.24
CA GLN A 289 15.85 16.60 0.92
C GLN A 289 16.34 15.20 1.31
N GLY A 290 15.69 14.16 0.79
CA GLY A 290 15.91 12.77 1.17
C GLY A 290 15.02 12.29 2.32
N TYR A 291 14.84 10.98 2.39
CA TYR A 291 13.91 10.38 3.36
C TYR A 291 14.40 9.06 3.95
N VAL A 292 13.89 8.78 5.15
CA VAL A 292 14.00 7.50 5.87
C VAL A 292 12.70 6.77 5.69
N TYR A 293 12.77 5.57 5.13
CA TYR A 293 11.63 4.71 4.86
C TYR A 293 11.57 3.58 5.88
N THR A 294 10.44 3.42 6.57
CA THR A 294 10.28 2.33 7.55
C THR A 294 9.36 1.25 7.02
N ILE A 295 9.73 -0.02 7.15
CA ILE A 295 8.93 -1.14 6.65
C ILE A 295 8.52 -2.01 7.82
N ASP A 296 7.24 -2.34 7.92
CA ASP A 296 6.71 -3.36 8.81
C ASP A 296 6.24 -4.57 7.97
N PRO A 297 6.66 -5.80 8.30
CA PRO A 297 6.16 -7.01 7.65
C PRO A 297 4.63 -7.11 7.70
N PRO A 298 3.95 -7.53 6.61
CA PRO A 298 2.49 -7.64 6.53
C PRO A 298 1.97 -8.91 7.24
N ALA A 299 2.43 -9.19 8.46
CA ALA A 299 2.20 -10.47 9.13
C ALA A 299 0.75 -10.73 9.53
N ILE A 300 0.01 -9.67 9.84
CA ILE A 300 -1.40 -9.76 10.24
C ILE A 300 -2.30 -10.17 9.06
N PHE A 301 -1.94 -9.77 7.85
CA PHE A 301 -2.72 -10.01 6.63
C PHE A 301 -2.45 -11.37 5.98
N ALA A 302 -1.60 -12.22 6.56
CA ALA A 302 -1.14 -13.46 5.92
C ALA A 302 -1.98 -14.71 6.29
N SER A 303 -3.18 -14.55 6.85
CA SER A 303 -3.88 -15.69 7.47
C SER A 303 -4.26 -16.80 6.49
N GLN A 304 -4.75 -16.48 5.28
CA GLN A 304 -5.13 -17.47 4.26
C GLN A 304 -3.92 -18.12 3.60
N ILE A 305 -2.79 -17.42 3.56
CA ILE A 305 -1.55 -17.98 3.00
C ILE A 305 -0.69 -18.67 4.07
N GLY A 306 -1.14 -18.69 5.33
CA GLY A 306 -0.40 -19.18 6.49
C GLY A 306 0.53 -18.13 7.09
N ARG A 307 0.37 -17.84 8.39
CA ARG A 307 1.20 -16.85 9.14
C ARG A 307 2.71 -17.12 9.10
N GLY A 308 3.14 -18.34 8.77
CA GLY A 308 4.55 -18.68 8.60
C GLY A 308 5.16 -18.19 7.27
N ASN A 309 4.34 -17.76 6.31
CA ASN A 309 4.77 -17.41 4.96
C ASN A 309 4.95 -15.89 4.75
N VAL A 310 5.03 -15.11 5.83
CA VAL A 310 5.26 -13.65 5.77
C VAL A 310 6.56 -13.31 5.04
N ASN A 311 7.59 -14.14 5.19
CA ASN A 311 8.86 -13.97 4.48
C ASN A 311 8.65 -13.94 2.96
N LEU A 312 7.70 -14.72 2.42
CA LEU A 312 7.41 -14.73 0.99
C LEU A 312 6.93 -13.35 0.52
N LEU A 313 6.03 -12.73 1.29
CA LEU A 313 5.53 -11.39 1.03
C LEU A 313 6.65 -10.34 1.08
N ASN A 314 7.55 -10.44 2.07
CA ASN A 314 8.72 -9.57 2.15
C ASN A 314 9.65 -9.75 0.95
N ARG A 315 9.88 -11.00 0.49
CA ARG A 315 10.69 -11.27 -0.71
C ARG A 315 10.05 -10.66 -1.96
N LEU A 316 8.74 -10.80 -2.13
CA LEU A 316 8.03 -10.20 -3.27
C LEU A 316 8.13 -8.67 -3.26
N GLN A 317 7.97 -8.03 -2.10
CA GLN A 317 8.17 -6.59 -1.96
C GLN A 317 9.64 -6.19 -2.24
N THR A 318 10.59 -6.95 -1.73
CA THR A 318 12.04 -6.74 -1.93
C THR A 318 12.41 -6.89 -3.41
N LEU A 319 11.86 -7.89 -4.09
CA LEU A 319 12.04 -8.08 -5.53
C LEU A 319 11.39 -6.95 -6.34
N ALA A 320 10.25 -6.41 -5.88
CA ALA A 320 9.64 -5.23 -6.51
C ALA A 320 10.53 -3.98 -6.39
N PHE A 321 11.23 -3.79 -5.26
CA PHE A 321 12.24 -2.75 -5.13
C PHE A 321 13.39 -2.93 -6.13
N ARG A 322 13.87 -4.16 -6.31
CA ARG A 322 14.92 -4.48 -7.29
C ARG A 322 14.48 -4.10 -8.71
N ALA A 323 13.32 -4.58 -9.14
CA ALA A 323 12.79 -4.32 -10.48
C ALA A 323 12.62 -2.82 -10.77
N LEU A 324 12.19 -2.02 -9.79
CA LEU A 324 11.99 -0.58 -9.97
C LEU A 324 13.29 0.23 -9.90
N ARG A 325 14.38 -0.33 -9.35
CA ARG A 325 15.66 0.36 -9.25
C ARG A 325 16.28 0.66 -10.61
N GLU A 326 16.07 -0.24 -11.58
CA GLU A 326 16.55 -0.06 -12.96
C GLU A 326 15.85 1.11 -13.66
N ASP A 327 14.53 1.24 -13.45
CA ASP A 327 13.68 2.23 -14.11
C ASP A 327 13.60 3.57 -13.39
N SER A 328 13.76 3.59 -12.06
CA SER A 328 13.71 4.80 -11.23
C SER A 328 14.70 4.68 -10.08
N PRO A 329 15.87 5.33 -10.17
CA PRO A 329 16.82 5.28 -9.07
C PRO A 329 16.19 5.95 -7.85
N PHE A 330 16.08 5.18 -6.76
CA PHE A 330 15.70 5.64 -5.42
C PHE A 330 16.76 6.63 -4.91
N THR A 331 16.72 7.85 -5.45
CA THR A 331 17.78 8.86 -5.36
C THR A 331 17.69 9.59 -4.03
N HIS A 332 16.47 9.89 -3.63
CA HIS A 332 16.16 10.59 -2.39
C HIS A 332 15.99 9.62 -1.21
N LEU A 333 15.70 8.35 -1.43
CA LEU A 333 15.80 7.33 -0.39
C LEU A 333 17.22 7.30 0.20
N LYS A 334 17.36 7.50 1.51
CA LYS A 334 18.65 7.50 2.22
C LYS A 334 18.82 6.30 3.15
N ILE A 335 17.75 5.95 3.85
CA ILE A 335 17.77 4.92 4.89
C ILE A 335 16.53 4.05 4.78
N ILE A 336 16.70 2.73 4.88
CA ILE A 336 15.60 1.79 5.10
C ILE A 336 15.72 1.23 6.52
N GLY A 337 14.68 1.45 7.33
CA GLY A 337 14.52 0.84 8.64
C GLY A 337 13.50 -0.30 8.56
N PHE A 338 13.97 -1.55 8.53
CA PHE A 338 13.09 -2.72 8.43
C PHE A 338 12.78 -3.27 9.82
N ASN A 339 11.50 -3.52 10.12
CA ASN A 339 11.09 -4.17 11.36
C ASN A 339 11.26 -5.69 11.23
N ASP A 340 12.35 -6.22 11.75
CA ASP A 340 12.85 -7.57 11.48
C ASP A 340 12.25 -8.67 12.37
N TYR A 341 11.18 -8.36 13.13
CA TYR A 341 10.57 -9.29 14.08
C TYR A 341 10.09 -10.60 13.43
N ALA A 342 9.60 -10.54 12.19
CA ALA A 342 9.11 -11.71 11.45
C ALA A 342 10.14 -12.27 10.47
N ASP A 343 11.15 -11.48 10.07
CA ASP A 343 12.04 -11.81 8.95
C ASP A 343 13.40 -11.12 9.05
N LYS A 344 14.32 -11.74 9.81
CA LYS A 344 15.67 -11.20 10.01
C LYS A 344 16.51 -11.16 8.74
N ALA A 345 16.23 -12.05 7.79
CA ALA A 345 17.02 -12.17 6.56
C ALA A 345 16.74 -11.02 5.58
N ALA A 346 15.56 -10.39 5.65
CA ALA A 346 15.18 -9.29 4.76
C ALA A 346 16.19 -8.13 4.77
N ILE A 347 16.79 -7.80 5.92
CA ILE A 347 17.82 -6.75 6.02
C ILE A 347 19.02 -7.05 5.11
N ALA A 348 19.46 -8.30 5.02
CA ALA A 348 20.58 -8.68 4.16
C ALA A 348 20.21 -8.54 2.67
N LEU A 349 18.99 -8.93 2.30
CA LEU A 349 18.47 -8.79 0.94
C LEU A 349 18.34 -7.32 0.51
N PHE A 350 17.84 -6.46 1.39
CA PHE A 350 17.82 -5.01 1.12
C PHE A 350 19.22 -4.43 0.93
N LYS A 351 20.25 -4.91 1.66
CA LYS A 351 21.64 -4.47 1.47
C LYS A 351 22.21 -4.86 0.10
N ILE A 352 21.76 -5.98 -0.47
CA ILE A 352 22.15 -6.41 -1.82
C ILE A 352 21.55 -5.45 -2.86
N ILE A 353 20.26 -5.12 -2.73
CA ILE A 353 19.57 -4.23 -3.69
C ILE A 353 19.99 -2.78 -3.52
N PHE A 354 20.35 -2.35 -2.30
CA PHE A 354 20.68 -0.96 -1.98
C PHE A 354 22.08 -0.83 -1.37
N PRO A 355 23.15 -1.13 -2.13
CA PRO A 355 24.52 -1.08 -1.62
C PRO A 355 24.99 0.33 -1.25
N ASP A 356 24.34 1.36 -1.79
CA ASP A 356 24.64 2.78 -1.56
C ASP A 356 23.75 3.44 -0.49
N LYS A 357 22.82 2.68 0.13
CA LYS A 357 21.92 3.19 1.19
C LYS A 357 22.25 2.59 2.54
N LYS A 358 21.84 3.27 3.61
CA LYS A 358 21.93 2.72 4.96
C LYS A 358 20.72 1.81 5.23
N ILE A 359 20.97 0.52 5.48
CA ILE A 359 19.93 -0.45 5.81
C ILE A 359 20.14 -0.92 7.25
N VAL A 360 19.14 -0.69 8.10
CA VAL A 360 19.19 -0.97 9.54
C VAL A 360 17.91 -1.65 10.02
N SER A 361 17.96 -2.24 11.21
CA SER A 361 16.72 -2.58 11.90
C SER A 361 15.96 -1.31 12.25
N LYS A 362 14.63 -1.36 12.22
CA LYS A 362 13.78 -0.19 12.50
C LYS A 362 14.05 0.39 13.88
N SER A 363 14.34 -0.44 14.89
CA SER A 363 14.64 -0.02 16.26
C SER A 363 15.90 0.85 16.35
N GLU A 364 16.91 0.66 15.50
CA GLU A 364 18.12 1.49 15.47
C GLU A 364 17.86 2.95 15.08
N LEU A 365 16.70 3.26 14.48
CA LEU A 365 16.30 4.64 14.20
C LEU A 365 15.83 5.39 15.46
N PHE A 366 15.52 4.66 16.54
CA PHE A 366 14.90 5.18 17.75
C PHE A 366 15.81 4.97 18.97
N SER A 367 16.14 6.06 19.68
CA SER A 367 16.86 6.02 20.96
C SER A 367 15.86 6.31 22.09
N ASP A 368 15.81 5.45 23.11
CA ASP A 368 14.84 5.52 24.21
C ASP A 368 13.37 5.61 23.72
N GLY A 369 13.09 5.00 22.56
CA GLY A 369 11.79 5.00 21.91
C GLY A 369 11.47 6.25 21.09
N HIS A 370 12.41 7.18 20.94
CA HIS A 370 12.25 8.40 20.15
C HIS A 370 13.10 8.41 18.90
N TYR A 371 12.56 8.90 17.79
CA TYR A 371 13.33 9.05 16.55
C TYR A 371 14.53 9.97 16.82
N SER A 372 15.73 9.49 16.49
CA SER A 372 16.99 10.06 17.00
C SER A 372 17.97 10.49 15.91
N LEU A 373 17.62 10.27 14.65
CA LEU A 373 18.48 10.62 13.52
C LEU A 373 18.70 12.14 13.46
N GLN A 374 19.96 12.54 13.25
CA GLN A 374 20.34 13.95 13.26
C GLN A 374 20.17 14.60 11.89
N GLU A 375 20.21 13.81 10.82
CA GLU A 375 20.02 14.24 9.45
C GLU A 375 18.61 14.78 9.22
N GLY A 376 18.52 15.87 8.46
CA GLY A 376 17.27 16.54 8.11
C GLY A 376 16.43 15.78 7.07
N TYR A 377 16.32 14.46 7.17
CA TYR A 377 15.49 13.67 6.29
C TYR A 377 14.04 13.67 6.76
N ALA A 378 13.11 13.48 5.82
CA ALA A 378 11.72 13.19 6.17
C ALA A 378 11.62 11.72 6.63
N LEU A 379 10.98 11.47 7.75
CA LEU A 379 10.60 10.13 8.17
C LEU A 379 9.28 9.76 7.48
N VAL A 380 9.27 8.65 6.74
CA VAL A 380 8.07 8.07 6.14
C VAL A 380 7.56 6.97 7.06
N LEU A 381 6.37 7.18 7.62
CA LEU A 381 5.64 6.21 8.41
C LEU A 381 4.57 5.55 7.55
N HIS A 382 4.43 4.24 7.71
CA HIS A 382 3.41 3.46 7.03
C HIS A 382 2.31 3.14 8.00
N ASN A 383 1.08 3.29 7.52
CA ASN A 383 -0.02 2.60 8.15
C ASN A 383 0.10 1.11 7.76
N ASN A 384 0.00 0.20 8.72
CA ASN A 384 0.02 -1.23 8.42
C ASN A 384 -1.44 -1.66 8.26
N SER A 385 -2.05 -1.22 7.16
CA SER A 385 -3.50 -1.13 7.00
C SER A 385 -4.02 -1.99 5.84
N ASP A 386 -5.25 -2.46 5.99
CA ASP A 386 -6.10 -3.07 4.98
C ASP A 386 -7.33 -2.21 4.64
N ALA A 387 -7.46 -1.03 5.26
CA ALA A 387 -8.69 -0.23 5.26
C ALA A 387 -8.47 1.27 5.00
N PHE A 388 -7.38 1.64 4.31
CA PHE A 388 -7.23 2.94 3.64
C PHE A 388 -7.40 4.19 4.53
N GLY A 389 -6.83 4.14 5.73
CA GLY A 389 -6.93 5.23 6.69
C GLY A 389 -8.33 5.39 7.31
N GLN A 390 -9.29 4.50 7.00
CA GLN A 390 -10.53 4.40 7.76
C GLN A 390 -10.21 4.16 9.24
N ASN A 391 -9.30 3.22 9.52
CA ASN A 391 -8.88 2.89 10.88
C ASN A 391 -8.22 4.10 11.57
N ILE A 392 -7.49 4.93 10.81
CA ILE A 392 -6.93 6.20 11.29
C ILE A 392 -8.06 7.16 11.71
N GLU A 393 -9.17 7.22 10.97
CA GLU A 393 -10.33 8.06 11.30
C GLU A 393 -11.13 7.54 12.52
N THR A 394 -11.28 6.22 12.64
CA THR A 394 -12.33 5.60 13.48
C THR A 394 -11.82 4.83 14.69
N GLU A 395 -10.67 4.16 14.60
CA GLU A 395 -10.19 3.27 15.67
C GLU A 395 -9.63 4.02 16.88
N GLY A 396 -9.52 3.33 18.01
CA GLY A 396 -8.90 3.85 19.23
C GLY A 396 -7.38 3.67 19.24
N ALA A 397 -6.70 4.40 20.11
CA ALA A 397 -5.23 4.43 20.22
C ALA A 397 -4.56 3.05 20.31
N ASN A 398 -5.17 2.10 21.00
CA ASN A 398 -4.51 0.85 21.38
C ASN A 398 -4.92 -0.37 20.53
N THR A 399 -5.76 -0.18 19.51
CA THR A 399 -6.32 -1.30 18.71
C THR A 399 -5.39 -1.74 17.58
N SER A 400 -4.78 -0.78 16.89
CA SER A 400 -3.91 -1.01 15.74
C SER A 400 -2.88 0.13 15.60
N LEU A 401 -1.90 -0.05 14.72
CA LEU A 401 -0.99 1.03 14.33
C LEU A 401 -1.75 2.23 13.75
N ASP A 402 -2.77 1.98 12.93
CA ASP A 402 -3.63 3.02 12.37
C ASP A 402 -4.38 3.79 13.45
N GLY A 403 -4.94 3.06 14.43
CA GLY A 403 -5.61 3.64 15.59
C GLY A 403 -4.69 4.52 16.41
N ALA A 404 -3.44 4.10 16.64
CA ALA A 404 -2.41 4.89 17.31
C ALA A 404 -2.06 6.16 16.51
N ILE A 405 -1.75 6.03 15.21
CA ILE A 405 -1.46 7.17 14.32
C ILE A 405 -2.64 8.15 14.34
N GLY A 406 -3.86 7.68 14.14
CA GLY A 406 -5.06 8.51 14.08
C GLY A 406 -5.47 9.15 15.41
N SER A 407 -5.04 8.57 16.54
CA SER A 407 -5.36 9.07 17.88
C SER A 407 -4.41 10.15 18.37
N TYR A 408 -3.17 10.20 17.86
CA TYR A 408 -2.11 11.11 18.34
C TYR A 408 -1.49 11.94 17.22
N SER A 409 -2.25 12.15 16.14
CA SER A 409 -1.86 13.02 15.04
C SER A 409 -3.06 13.67 14.38
N ASP A 410 -2.79 14.61 13.48
CA ASP A 410 -3.79 15.19 12.60
C ASP A 410 -4.17 14.29 11.40
N ALA A 411 -3.58 13.09 11.26
CA ALA A 411 -3.84 12.18 10.13
C ALA A 411 -5.33 11.86 9.92
N SER A 412 -6.07 11.71 11.03
CA SER A 412 -7.54 11.48 11.02
C SER A 412 -8.35 12.66 10.48
N CYS A 413 -7.74 13.85 10.41
CA CYS A 413 -8.31 15.04 9.77
C CYS A 413 -7.80 15.17 8.32
N GLN A 414 -6.54 14.80 8.07
CA GLN A 414 -5.93 14.89 6.74
C GLN A 414 -6.62 13.96 5.73
N LEU A 415 -6.91 12.72 6.14
CA LEU A 415 -7.47 11.67 5.28
C LEU A 415 -9.01 11.57 5.32
N GLN A 416 -9.67 12.51 6.00
CA GLN A 416 -11.11 12.50 6.25
C GLN A 416 -11.90 12.50 4.93
N ARG A 417 -12.78 11.51 4.76
CA ARG A 417 -13.45 11.25 3.47
C ARG A 417 -14.36 12.37 2.96
N ASP A 418 -14.81 13.29 3.80
CA ASP A 418 -15.66 14.43 3.44
C ASP A 418 -14.86 15.74 3.21
N ARG A 419 -13.54 15.70 3.38
CA ARG A 419 -12.64 16.85 3.15
C ARG A 419 -12.71 17.32 1.69
N ALA A 420 -13.06 18.58 1.45
CA ALA A 420 -13.31 19.09 0.10
C ALA A 420 -12.12 18.88 -0.87
N ASP A 421 -10.91 19.19 -0.43
CA ASP A 421 -9.65 19.16 -1.19
C ASP A 421 -8.93 17.79 -1.17
N LEU A 422 -9.55 16.74 -0.62
CA LEU A 422 -8.92 15.40 -0.53
C LEU A 422 -8.48 14.85 -1.89
N LEU A 423 -9.20 15.20 -2.95
CA LEU A 423 -9.06 14.65 -4.30
C LEU A 423 -8.39 15.62 -5.28
N ASP A 424 -7.86 16.75 -4.80
CA ASP A 424 -7.27 17.78 -5.65
C ASP A 424 -6.00 17.29 -6.38
N TYR A 425 -5.33 16.29 -5.83
CA TYR A 425 -4.02 15.81 -6.26
C TYR A 425 -4.01 14.28 -6.48
N ILE A 426 -4.67 13.81 -7.54
CA ILE A 426 -4.68 12.40 -7.99
C ILE A 426 -3.76 12.22 -9.21
N PHE A 427 -2.88 11.22 -9.18
CA PHE A 427 -1.85 10.99 -10.21
C PHE A 427 -1.98 9.66 -10.94
#